data_AF-A0A0C3BFA2-F1
#
_entry.id   AF-A0A0C3BFA2-F1
#
_cell.length_a   1.000
_cell.length_b   1.000
_cell.length_c   1.000
_cell.angle_alpha   90.00
_cell.angle_beta   90.00
_cell.angle_gamma   90.00
#
_symmetry.space_group_name_H-M   'P 1'
#
loop_
_entity.id
_entity.type
_entity.pdbx_description
1 polymer ?
#
loop_
_entity_poly.entity_id
_entity_poly.type
_entity_poly.pdbx_seq_one_letter_code
_entity_poly.pdbx_strand_id
1 'polypeptide(L)'
;MKTEIRLIVWDYPAADWDAIGHMLLPTHERIENLTIRSIYDPSLELPSHTTSRYIRTLSKIFGSLNSLPGLKYLEFDRPLEFSASQLQSLQLHPGVCVTSPVEVVGLVTNSEHIIHNRVSNSVVHERFDVCLAVAGTFPSLRTLNVADGDLHSEDELSILSTLGPFSHFTSLTFFQPYISIRLVQTSAYRLTYLSLRITSSWIENLLHHLGLIINLQHLALYIIAIPNPLAVASASYHAQVPSLQTLDLQIYGFYKDMILDVASPFSSLFVAFTILYPDSTAISISGISLRAPYVGSYVQSLSRVDSLSCRDAVDHLPYMRTIILPSLTKLSLDNPDILQHIRAPNLLCLEVFNMMNSSQFERLSFPYLLKLSIHLGWTPAFTYSLNPFKYPELKELTIDLGLQQHIWIRTALSHLTSITIMSDQLPAPQGSILCVELIYYPDSLPSLRELRLNDFVDWNILFFMLKRRNFGLVGIQRIDSFSLPFIPFQFRQYLSFLLGGGLYKAPPKPSLSLETTRRLVCDPEMPGCVRCLKYGCPSCFLTNTCEENISGNPKDIGSLFPDFADPPSAAPAEVTQWGVWLEAKRLLAEEEDLEEEAAKLKL
;
A
#
# COMPACT_ATOMS: atom_id res chain seq x y z
N MET A 1 16.94 3.22 37.83
CA MET A 1 16.59 2.35 36.69
C MET A 1 17.56 2.67 35.56
N LYS A 2 18.32 1.69 35.06
CA LYS A 2 19.18 1.92 33.88
C LYS A 2 18.29 1.83 32.64
N THR A 3 18.25 2.88 31.83
CA THR A 3 17.47 2.88 30.58
C THR A 3 18.14 1.99 29.53
N GLU A 4 17.37 1.12 28.90
CA GLU A 4 17.81 0.30 27.77
C GLU A 4 18.17 1.17 26.56
N ILE A 5 19.17 0.75 25.78
CA ILE A 5 19.63 1.44 24.57
C ILE A 5 19.33 0.58 23.35
N ARG A 6 18.69 1.17 22.34
CA ARG A 6 18.58 0.62 20.99
C ARG A 6 19.60 1.30 20.08
N LEU A 7 20.53 0.53 19.55
CA LEU A 7 21.54 1.02 18.61
C LEU A 7 21.08 0.72 17.18
N ILE A 8 20.97 1.76 16.35
CA ILE A 8 20.66 1.62 14.92
C ILE A 8 21.90 2.02 14.13
N VAL A 9 22.38 1.11 13.30
CA VAL A 9 23.59 1.26 12.50
C VAL A 9 23.22 1.25 11.04
N TRP A 10 23.65 2.27 10.30
CA TRP A 10 23.65 2.22 8.84
C TRP A 10 24.98 1.66 8.39
N ASP A 11 24.95 0.55 7.65
CA ASP A 11 26.14 -0.06 7.10
C ASP A 11 26.74 0.93 6.09
N TYR A 12 27.90 1.46 6.46
CA TYR A 12 28.69 2.35 5.64
C TYR A 12 30.12 1.80 5.59
N PRO A 13 30.67 1.51 4.39
CA PRO A 13 31.98 0.85 4.28
C PRO A 13 33.12 1.60 4.98
N ALA A 14 33.05 2.93 5.03
CA ALA A 14 34.09 3.80 5.60
C ALA A 14 33.83 4.25 7.05
N ALA A 15 32.88 3.64 7.77
CA ALA A 15 32.67 3.95 9.18
C ALA A 15 33.89 3.55 10.03
N ASP A 16 34.40 4.50 10.81
CA ASP A 16 35.49 4.29 11.79
C ASP A 16 34.90 3.70 13.09
N TRP A 17 34.77 2.37 13.09
CA TRP A 17 34.20 1.63 14.21
C TRP A 17 35.04 1.67 15.48
N ASP A 18 36.35 1.88 15.39
CA ASP A 18 37.21 2.00 16.56
C ASP A 18 36.88 3.29 17.32
N ALA A 19 36.76 4.41 16.60
CA ALA A 19 36.36 5.69 17.19
C ALA A 19 34.93 5.64 17.78
N ILE A 20 33.96 5.10 17.04
CA ILE A 20 32.59 4.90 17.52
C ILE A 20 32.57 3.96 18.73
N GLY A 21 33.39 2.91 18.67
CA GLY A 21 33.59 1.91 19.71
C GLY A 21 33.95 2.54 21.04
N HIS A 22 34.99 3.38 21.04
CA HIS A 22 35.43 4.13 22.22
C HIS A 22 34.33 5.02 22.81
N MET A 23 33.48 5.62 21.98
CA MET A 23 32.37 6.46 22.46
C MET A 23 31.25 5.65 23.12
N LEU A 24 30.97 4.45 22.62
CA LEU A 24 29.87 3.60 23.09
C LEU A 24 30.29 2.60 24.17
N LEU A 25 31.59 2.36 24.36
CA LEU A 25 32.11 1.42 25.36
C LEU A 25 31.58 1.69 26.79
N PRO A 26 31.40 2.92 27.28
CA PRO A 26 30.84 3.14 28.62
C PRO A 26 29.38 2.68 28.78
N THR A 27 28.65 2.48 27.67
CA THR A 27 27.22 2.16 27.66
C THR A 27 26.89 0.80 27.01
N HIS A 28 27.89 0.06 26.52
CA HIS A 28 27.70 -1.17 25.73
C HIS A 28 26.90 -2.27 26.45
N GLU A 29 27.02 -2.42 27.78
CA GLU A 29 26.20 -3.36 28.57
C GLU A 29 24.69 -3.02 28.57
N ARG A 30 24.32 -1.79 28.22
CA ARG A 30 22.92 -1.33 28.14
C ARG A 30 22.33 -1.47 26.74
N ILE A 31 23.13 -1.84 25.76
CA ILE A 31 22.69 -2.02 24.37
C ILE A 31 22.03 -3.39 24.26
N GLU A 32 20.71 -3.43 24.38
CA GLU A 32 19.94 -4.68 24.32
C GLU A 32 19.44 -4.99 22.90
N ASN A 33 19.30 -3.96 22.06
CA ASN A 33 18.79 -4.06 20.70
C ASN A 33 19.81 -3.47 19.71
N LEU A 34 20.26 -4.27 18.76
CA LEU A 34 21.08 -3.82 17.64
C LEU A 34 20.32 -4.00 16.33
N THR A 35 20.05 -2.91 15.63
CA THR A 35 19.46 -2.92 14.28
C THR A 35 20.52 -2.48 13.27
N ILE A 36 20.82 -3.29 12.25
CA ILE A 36 21.72 -2.92 11.15
C ILE A 36 20.89 -2.72 9.87
N ARG A 37 21.03 -1.54 9.28
CA ARG A 37 20.37 -1.11 8.05
C ARG A 37 21.37 -0.92 6.95
N SER A 38 20.98 -1.12 5.70
CA SER A 38 21.84 -0.88 4.56
C SER A 38 21.37 0.38 3.82
N ILE A 39 22.34 1.16 3.37
CA ILE A 39 22.10 2.35 2.53
C ILE A 39 21.82 1.99 1.07
N TYR A 40 21.99 0.72 0.70
CA TYR A 40 21.89 0.25 -0.68
C TYR A 40 20.48 -0.24 -1.00
N ASP A 41 20.04 0.03 -2.22
CA ASP A 41 18.76 -0.44 -2.74
C ASP A 41 18.73 -1.98 -2.75
N PRO A 42 17.74 -2.62 -2.10
CA PRO A 42 17.63 -4.08 -2.08
C PRO A 42 17.45 -4.70 -3.47
N SER A 43 16.96 -3.96 -4.46
CA SER A 43 16.75 -4.47 -5.82
C SER A 43 18.02 -4.59 -6.65
N LEU A 44 19.11 -3.92 -6.25
CA LEU A 44 20.36 -3.86 -7.01
C LEU A 44 21.44 -4.81 -6.50
N GLU A 45 21.25 -5.41 -5.32
CA GLU A 45 22.27 -6.25 -4.67
C GLU A 45 21.85 -7.71 -4.56
N LEU A 46 22.77 -8.60 -4.90
CA LEU A 46 22.61 -10.03 -4.63
C LEU A 46 22.51 -10.26 -3.11
N PRO A 47 21.59 -11.12 -2.64
CA PRO A 47 21.41 -11.41 -1.21
C PRO A 47 22.70 -11.87 -0.51
N SER A 48 23.47 -12.74 -1.16
CA SER A 48 24.74 -13.26 -0.63
C SER A 48 25.81 -12.19 -0.37
N HIS A 49 25.90 -11.16 -1.23
CA HIS A 49 26.78 -10.02 -1.03
C HIS A 49 26.33 -9.18 0.16
N THR A 50 25.01 -9.00 0.29
CA THR A 50 24.39 -8.26 1.37
C THR A 50 24.64 -8.94 2.72
N THR A 51 24.42 -10.26 2.83
CA THR A 51 24.74 -11.03 4.04
C THR A 51 26.22 -10.90 4.41
N SER A 52 27.12 -11.09 3.44
CA SER A 52 28.57 -10.99 3.69
C SER A 52 28.96 -9.62 4.23
N ARG A 53 28.32 -8.54 3.75
CA ARG A 53 28.51 -7.18 4.25
C ARG A 53 27.98 -7.03 5.68
N TYR A 54 26.77 -7.51 5.98
CA TYR A 54 26.22 -7.49 7.33
C TYR A 54 27.09 -8.25 8.33
N ILE A 55 27.57 -9.44 7.98
CA ILE A 55 28.49 -10.23 8.82
C ILE A 55 29.77 -9.42 9.09
N ARG A 56 30.36 -8.80 8.07
CA ARG A 56 31.55 -7.96 8.23
C ARG A 56 31.30 -6.77 9.14
N THR A 57 30.18 -6.07 8.95
CA THR A 57 29.78 -4.94 9.78
C THR A 57 29.57 -5.38 11.23
N LEU A 58 28.86 -6.48 11.46
CA LEU A 58 28.65 -7.03 12.80
C LEU A 58 29.97 -7.43 13.47
N SER A 59 30.87 -8.09 12.73
CA SER A 59 32.20 -8.45 13.23
C SER A 59 33.01 -7.23 13.65
N LYS A 60 32.97 -6.13 12.88
CA LYS A 60 33.60 -4.85 13.26
C LYS A 60 32.98 -4.25 14.53
N ILE A 61 31.65 -4.25 14.62
CA ILE A 61 30.92 -3.76 15.80
C ILE A 61 31.31 -4.55 17.04
N PHE A 62 31.31 -5.89 16.96
CA PHE A 62 31.63 -6.75 18.10
C PHE A 62 33.10 -6.66 18.49
N GLY A 63 34.01 -6.52 17.52
CA GLY A 63 35.42 -6.26 17.80
C GLY A 63 35.65 -4.94 18.54
N SER A 64 34.89 -3.89 18.18
CA SER A 64 35.05 -2.55 18.76
C SER A 64 34.30 -2.36 20.08
N LEU A 65 33.22 -3.12 20.31
CA LEU A 65 32.31 -2.99 21.47
C LEU A 65 32.34 -4.18 22.43
N ASN A 66 33.41 -4.97 22.42
CA ASN A 66 33.58 -6.15 23.29
C ASN A 66 32.37 -7.09 23.29
N SER A 67 31.94 -7.50 22.08
CA SER A 67 30.85 -8.48 21.85
C SER A 67 29.45 -8.09 22.34
N LEU A 68 29.24 -6.87 22.85
CA LEU A 68 27.95 -6.38 23.34
C LEU A 68 27.26 -7.37 24.31
N PRO A 69 27.75 -7.51 25.56
CA PRO A 69 27.28 -8.54 26.49
C PRO A 69 25.81 -8.34 26.93
N GLY A 70 25.28 -7.12 26.80
CA GLY A 70 23.88 -6.81 27.07
C GLY A 70 22.93 -7.12 25.92
N LEU A 71 23.44 -7.52 24.76
CA LEU A 71 22.63 -7.72 23.56
C LEU A 71 21.63 -8.85 23.77
N LYS A 72 20.35 -8.58 23.48
CA LYS A 72 19.26 -9.56 23.51
C LYS A 72 18.67 -9.77 22.12
N TYR A 73 18.64 -8.73 21.29
CA TYR A 73 18.00 -8.78 19.97
C TYR A 73 18.89 -8.19 18.88
N LEU A 74 19.02 -8.94 17.79
CA LEU A 74 19.71 -8.52 16.57
C LEU A 74 18.70 -8.48 15.41
N GLU A 75 18.63 -7.33 14.75
CA GLU A 75 17.69 -7.07 13.67
C GLU A 75 18.43 -6.55 12.43
N PHE A 76 18.15 -7.13 11.28
CA PHE A 76 18.51 -6.59 9.97
C PHE A 76 17.28 -5.95 9.31
N ASP A 77 17.50 -4.89 8.52
CA ASP A 77 16.42 -4.18 7.82
C ASP A 77 15.80 -4.96 6.64
N ARG A 78 16.37 -6.12 6.31
CA ARG A 78 15.96 -6.96 5.19
C ARG A 78 16.18 -8.45 5.52
N PRO A 79 15.47 -9.37 4.83
CA PRO A 79 15.77 -10.80 4.91
C PRO A 79 17.21 -11.09 4.50
N LEU A 80 17.88 -12.02 5.19
CA LEU A 80 19.25 -12.41 4.90
C LEU A 80 19.37 -13.90 4.62
N GLU A 81 20.11 -14.25 3.58
CA GLU A 81 20.54 -15.61 3.28
C GLU A 81 21.81 -15.96 4.05
N PHE A 82 21.72 -16.92 4.96
CA PHE A 82 22.84 -17.46 5.73
C PHE A 82 23.08 -18.92 5.36
N SER A 83 24.33 -19.27 5.07
CA SER A 83 24.76 -20.67 5.24
C SER A 83 24.81 -21.04 6.71
N ALA A 84 24.69 -22.32 7.04
CA ALA A 84 24.87 -22.81 8.41
C ALA A 84 26.22 -22.34 9.02
N SER A 85 27.30 -22.35 8.22
CA SER A 85 28.62 -21.88 8.64
C SER A 85 28.68 -20.37 8.89
N GLN A 86 27.97 -19.56 8.10
CA GLN A 86 27.86 -18.12 8.32
C GLN A 86 27.04 -17.79 9.57
N LEU A 87 25.98 -18.55 9.85
CA LEU A 87 25.20 -18.37 11.08
C LEU A 87 26.05 -18.65 12.33
N GLN A 88 26.91 -19.67 12.26
CA GLN A 88 27.87 -19.99 13.33
C GLN A 88 28.93 -18.89 13.49
N SER A 89 29.37 -18.27 12.40
CA SER A 89 30.42 -17.24 12.42
C SER A 89 29.96 -15.91 13.04
N LEU A 90 28.65 -15.70 13.24
CA LEU A 90 28.13 -14.50 13.93
C LEU A 90 28.59 -14.36 15.39
N GLN A 91 29.10 -15.44 16.01
CA GLN A 91 29.66 -15.45 17.38
C GLN A 91 28.78 -14.77 18.45
N LEU A 92 27.45 -14.77 18.27
CA LEU A 92 26.53 -14.11 19.21
C LEU A 92 26.62 -14.73 20.62
N HIS A 93 26.30 -13.96 21.66
CA HIS A 93 26.18 -14.52 23.00
C HIS A 93 24.98 -15.49 23.11
N PRO A 94 25.04 -16.51 24.00
CA PRO A 94 23.87 -17.33 24.31
C PRO A 94 22.72 -16.46 24.80
N GLY A 95 21.54 -16.61 24.19
CA GLY A 95 20.34 -15.81 24.50
C GLY A 95 20.09 -14.63 23.56
N VAL A 96 21.05 -14.27 22.70
CA VAL A 96 20.78 -13.30 21.62
C VAL A 96 19.85 -13.93 20.59
N CYS A 97 18.79 -13.20 20.26
CA CYS A 97 17.75 -13.59 19.33
C CYS A 97 17.85 -12.76 18.05
N VAL A 98 17.98 -13.42 16.89
CA VAL A 98 17.89 -12.76 15.58
C VAL A 98 16.40 -12.65 15.21
N THR A 99 15.90 -11.41 15.21
CA THR A 99 14.48 -11.10 15.00
C THR A 99 14.15 -10.78 13.54
N SER A 100 15.13 -10.43 12.73
CA SER A 100 14.91 -10.33 11.28
C SER A 100 14.69 -11.70 10.64
N PRO A 101 13.93 -11.80 9.55
CA PRO A 101 13.80 -13.04 8.80
C PRO A 101 15.17 -13.52 8.29
N VAL A 102 15.52 -14.77 8.59
CA VAL A 102 16.75 -15.41 8.13
C VAL A 102 16.39 -16.55 7.18
N GLU A 103 16.83 -16.45 5.94
CA GLU A 103 16.83 -17.56 5.00
C GLU A 103 18.06 -18.43 5.26
N VAL A 104 17.87 -19.72 5.49
CA VAL A 104 18.99 -20.65 5.71
C VAL A 104 19.22 -21.47 4.45
N VAL A 105 20.37 -21.28 3.82
CA VAL A 105 20.73 -21.92 2.54
C VAL A 105 21.66 -23.11 2.79
N GLY A 106 21.38 -24.25 2.14
CA GLY A 106 22.30 -25.39 2.07
C GLY A 106 22.25 -26.31 3.30
N LEU A 107 21.10 -26.43 3.96
CA LEU A 107 20.95 -27.31 5.13
C LEU A 107 20.96 -28.81 4.80
N VAL A 108 20.59 -29.18 3.58
CA VAL A 108 20.39 -30.58 3.19
C VAL A 108 21.71 -31.35 2.99
N THR A 109 22.81 -30.65 2.70
CA THR A 109 24.04 -31.30 2.23
C THR A 109 24.97 -31.77 3.35
N ASN A 110 24.78 -31.34 4.59
CA ASN A 110 25.66 -31.69 5.72
C ASN A 110 24.87 -32.31 6.86
N SER A 111 25.06 -33.61 7.10
CA SER A 111 24.34 -34.47 8.05
C SER A 111 24.61 -34.20 9.54
N GLU A 112 25.22 -33.07 9.90
CA GLU A 112 25.43 -32.72 11.30
C GLU A 112 24.25 -31.88 11.81
N HIS A 113 23.42 -32.47 12.68
CA HIS A 113 22.31 -31.82 13.37
C HIS A 113 22.80 -30.74 14.34
N ILE A 114 23.27 -29.61 13.83
CA ILE A 114 23.74 -28.50 14.64
C ILE A 114 22.53 -27.66 15.07
N ILE A 115 22.10 -27.82 16.32
CA ILE A 115 20.98 -27.07 16.88
C ILE A 115 21.35 -25.58 16.98
N HIS A 116 20.53 -24.73 16.38
CA HIS A 116 20.72 -23.29 16.35
C HIS A 116 19.64 -22.59 17.20
N ASN A 117 19.93 -22.32 18.47
CA ASN A 117 18.94 -21.74 19.41
C ASN A 117 18.62 -20.24 19.21
N ARG A 118 19.13 -19.60 18.16
CA ARG A 118 19.27 -18.12 18.11
C ARG A 118 18.37 -17.44 17.09
N VAL A 119 17.77 -18.18 16.17
CA VAL A 119 16.91 -17.61 15.11
C VAL A 119 15.46 -17.75 15.55
N SER A 120 14.76 -16.63 15.71
CA SER A 120 13.32 -16.65 16.00
C SER A 120 12.46 -16.59 14.75
N ASN A 121 12.98 -16.08 13.64
CA ASN A 121 12.24 -15.90 12.40
C ASN A 121 13.04 -16.47 11.24
N SER A 122 12.52 -17.52 10.60
CA SER A 122 13.17 -18.18 9.47
C SER A 122 12.32 -18.06 8.20
N VAL A 123 12.98 -17.82 7.08
CA VAL A 123 12.43 -18.02 5.73
C VAL A 123 13.08 -19.27 5.15
N VAL A 124 12.34 -20.08 4.39
CA VAL A 124 12.89 -21.26 3.72
C VAL A 124 12.34 -21.30 2.31
N HIS A 125 13.25 -21.35 1.32
CA HIS A 125 12.94 -21.52 -0.10
C HIS A 125 13.16 -22.96 -0.59
N GLU A 126 13.66 -23.83 0.30
CA GLU A 126 13.94 -25.22 -0.01
C GLU A 126 12.70 -26.13 0.17
N ARG A 127 12.91 -27.43 -0.03
CA ARG A 127 11.88 -28.46 0.09
C ARG A 127 11.30 -28.53 1.51
N PHE A 128 10.09 -29.08 1.61
CA PHE A 128 9.34 -29.12 2.87
C PHE A 128 10.04 -29.92 3.99
N ASP A 129 10.72 -31.01 3.65
CA ASP A 129 11.56 -31.80 4.56
C ASP A 129 12.69 -30.95 5.17
N VAL A 130 13.27 -30.05 4.39
CA VAL A 130 14.24 -29.06 4.89
C VAL A 130 13.58 -28.08 5.86
N CYS A 131 12.38 -27.60 5.56
CA CYS A 131 11.63 -26.71 6.45
C CYS A 131 11.37 -27.36 7.81
N LEU A 132 11.08 -28.66 7.81
CA LEU A 132 10.91 -29.44 9.03
C LEU A 132 12.23 -29.64 9.78
N ALA A 133 13.31 -29.93 9.07
CA ALA A 133 14.65 -30.02 9.64
C ALA A 133 15.05 -28.69 10.29
N VAL A 134 14.83 -27.56 9.60
CA VAL A 134 14.95 -26.20 10.13
C VAL A 134 14.14 -26.08 11.42
N ALA A 135 12.84 -26.31 11.37
CA ALA A 135 11.98 -26.13 12.55
C ALA A 135 12.47 -26.96 13.75
N GLY A 136 12.93 -28.19 13.53
CA GLY A 136 13.52 -29.03 14.58
C GLY A 136 14.88 -28.56 15.10
N THR A 137 15.64 -27.86 14.25
CA THR A 137 16.97 -27.32 14.54
C THR A 137 16.91 -26.01 15.31
N PHE A 138 15.83 -25.24 15.19
CA PHE A 138 15.64 -23.94 15.83
C PHE A 138 14.58 -24.03 16.95
N PRO A 139 14.92 -24.45 18.18
CA PRO A 139 13.93 -24.60 19.24
C PRO A 139 13.28 -23.27 19.68
N SER A 140 13.94 -22.14 19.41
CA SER A 140 13.43 -20.78 19.69
C SER A 140 12.66 -20.16 18.52
N LEU A 141 12.39 -20.92 17.45
CA LEU A 141 11.67 -20.45 16.29
C LEU A 141 10.23 -20.04 16.67
N ARG A 142 9.89 -18.79 16.34
CA ARG A 142 8.57 -18.17 16.54
C ARG A 142 7.81 -18.01 15.23
N THR A 143 8.52 -17.66 14.17
CA THR A 143 7.96 -17.46 12.83
C THR A 143 8.68 -18.32 11.82
N LEU A 144 7.93 -19.06 11.01
CA LEU A 144 8.44 -19.78 9.84
C LEU A 144 7.67 -19.31 8.62
N ASN A 145 8.40 -18.84 7.61
CA ASN A 145 7.87 -18.51 6.32
C ASN A 145 8.45 -19.47 5.28
N VAL A 146 7.62 -20.30 4.67
CA VAL A 146 8.00 -21.20 3.59
C VAL A 146 7.56 -20.56 2.28
N ALA A 147 8.54 -20.14 1.49
CA ALA A 147 8.32 -19.50 0.21
C ALA A 147 7.92 -20.52 -0.86
N ASP A 148 7.44 -20.01 -2.00
CA ASP A 148 7.11 -20.84 -3.16
C ASP A 148 8.39 -21.53 -3.68
N GLY A 149 8.36 -22.86 -3.76
CA GLY A 149 9.50 -23.69 -4.15
C GLY A 149 9.06 -24.79 -5.10
N ASP A 150 10.01 -25.40 -5.81
CA ASP A 150 9.71 -26.41 -6.82
C ASP A 150 8.94 -27.61 -6.23
N LEU A 151 7.81 -27.93 -6.86
CA LEU A 151 6.89 -28.98 -6.43
C LEU A 151 7.53 -30.37 -6.61
N HIS A 152 7.81 -31.06 -5.50
CA HIS A 152 8.20 -32.46 -5.53
C HIS A 152 7.24 -33.35 -4.71
N SER A 153 7.17 -34.62 -5.10
CA SER A 153 6.05 -35.55 -4.90
C SER A 153 5.74 -35.91 -3.43
N GLU A 154 4.50 -36.38 -3.22
CA GLU A 154 3.85 -36.71 -1.93
C GLU A 154 4.53 -37.80 -1.06
N ASP A 155 5.65 -38.39 -1.48
CA ASP A 155 6.26 -39.57 -0.84
C ASP A 155 7.05 -39.29 0.47
N GLU A 156 7.07 -38.05 0.97
CA GLU A 156 7.97 -37.61 2.05
C GLU A 156 7.35 -37.49 3.46
N LEU A 157 6.23 -38.18 3.73
CA LEU A 157 5.55 -38.14 5.03
C LEU A 157 6.27 -38.90 6.17
N SER A 158 7.31 -39.67 5.87
CA SER A 158 7.98 -40.57 6.82
C SER A 158 8.89 -39.87 7.85
N ILE A 159 9.39 -38.67 7.54
CA ILE A 159 10.40 -37.95 8.37
C ILE A 159 9.74 -37.20 9.56
N LEU A 160 8.42 -37.03 9.52
CA LEU A 160 7.68 -36.20 10.48
C LEU A 160 7.52 -36.79 11.90
N SER A 161 7.80 -38.08 12.11
CA SER A 161 7.58 -38.74 13.41
C SER A 161 8.64 -38.42 14.47
N THR A 162 9.76 -37.80 14.09
CA THR A 162 10.91 -37.55 14.99
C THR A 162 11.00 -36.12 15.53
N LEU A 163 10.14 -35.21 15.09
CA LEU A 163 10.21 -33.80 15.50
C LEU A 163 9.54 -33.59 16.86
N GLY A 164 10.28 -33.00 17.80
CA GLY A 164 9.74 -32.56 19.08
C GLY A 164 8.74 -31.41 18.92
N PRO A 165 7.93 -31.12 19.97
CA PRO A 165 6.94 -30.05 19.92
C PRO A 165 7.60 -28.67 19.75
N PHE A 166 7.11 -27.87 18.82
CA PHE A 166 7.56 -26.49 18.59
C PHE A 166 7.04 -25.55 19.69
N SER A 167 7.79 -25.47 20.78
CA SER A 167 7.33 -24.78 22.00
C SER A 167 7.25 -23.25 21.88
N HIS A 168 7.83 -22.59 20.88
CA HIS A 168 7.77 -21.12 20.77
C HIS A 168 7.06 -20.62 19.51
N PHE A 169 6.47 -21.53 18.75
CA PHE A 169 5.99 -21.25 17.41
C PHE A 169 4.62 -20.56 17.41
N THR A 170 4.56 -19.33 16.91
CA THR A 170 3.39 -18.45 16.97
C THR A 170 2.89 -18.02 15.58
N SER A 171 3.75 -18.05 14.56
CA SER A 171 3.42 -17.58 13.22
C SER A 171 3.90 -18.55 12.15
N LEU A 172 2.99 -18.96 11.26
CA LEU A 172 3.29 -19.84 10.14
C LEU A 172 2.79 -19.20 8.84
N THR A 173 3.70 -19.03 7.89
CA THR A 173 3.38 -18.66 6.51
C THR A 173 3.87 -19.77 5.59
N PHE A 174 2.99 -20.24 4.70
CA PHE A 174 3.29 -21.37 3.83
C PHE A 174 2.68 -21.15 2.45
N PHE A 175 3.52 -20.85 1.46
CA PHE A 175 3.09 -20.51 0.11
C PHE A 175 3.14 -21.68 -0.89
N GLN A 176 3.46 -22.88 -0.44
CA GLN A 176 3.36 -24.09 -1.27
C GLN A 176 1.95 -24.71 -1.13
N PRO A 177 1.35 -25.23 -2.22
CA PRO A 177 -0.03 -25.71 -2.23
C PRO A 177 -0.28 -26.97 -1.37
N TYR A 178 0.78 -27.66 -0.95
CA TYR A 178 0.73 -28.90 -0.17
C TYR A 178 1.26 -28.65 1.24
N ILE A 179 0.36 -28.37 2.17
CA ILE A 179 0.73 -28.15 3.56
C ILE A 179 0.80 -29.49 4.28
N SER A 180 1.88 -29.71 5.03
CA SER A 180 1.82 -30.74 6.07
C SER A 180 0.96 -30.24 7.21
N ILE A 181 -0.28 -30.73 7.22
CA ILE A 181 -1.24 -30.57 8.30
C ILE A 181 -0.64 -30.86 9.67
N ARG A 182 0.34 -31.77 9.75
CA ARG A 182 1.02 -32.10 11.01
C ARG A 182 1.72 -30.90 11.63
N LEU A 183 2.30 -30.00 10.82
CA LEU A 183 2.94 -28.79 11.34
C LEU A 183 1.91 -27.86 12.00
N VAL A 184 0.74 -27.72 11.35
CA VAL A 184 -0.39 -26.96 11.90
C VAL A 184 -0.91 -27.62 13.18
N GLN A 185 -1.11 -28.94 13.18
CA GLN A 185 -1.57 -29.71 14.34
C GLN A 185 -0.63 -29.58 15.55
N THR A 186 0.67 -29.81 15.34
CA THR A 186 1.67 -29.80 16.42
C THR A 186 1.83 -28.43 17.07
N SER A 187 1.45 -27.37 16.35
CA SER A 187 1.58 -25.98 16.81
C SER A 187 0.25 -25.28 17.08
N ALA A 188 -0.88 -25.95 16.87
CA ALA A 188 -2.22 -25.37 16.84
C ALA A 188 -2.53 -24.50 18.07
N TYR A 189 -2.17 -24.97 19.26
CA TYR A 189 -2.47 -24.27 20.51
C TYR A 189 -1.65 -22.99 20.75
N ARG A 190 -0.62 -22.70 19.94
CA ARG A 190 0.23 -21.49 20.07
C ARG A 190 0.14 -20.56 18.88
N LEU A 191 -0.33 -21.03 17.73
CA LEU A 191 -0.42 -20.24 16.52
C LEU A 191 -1.40 -19.06 16.73
N THR A 192 -0.88 -17.86 16.53
CA THR A 192 -1.64 -16.60 16.50
C THR A 192 -1.78 -16.06 15.08
N TYR A 193 -0.87 -16.43 14.18
CA TYR A 193 -0.86 -16.03 12.78
C TYR A 193 -0.69 -17.27 11.89
N LEU A 194 -1.57 -17.42 10.90
CA LEU A 194 -1.52 -18.51 9.93
C LEU A 194 -1.80 -17.96 8.53
N SER A 195 -0.87 -18.14 7.61
CA SER A 195 -0.99 -17.76 6.21
C SER A 195 -0.68 -18.96 5.32
N LEU A 196 -1.62 -19.38 4.50
CA LEU A 196 -1.57 -20.66 3.80
C LEU A 196 -2.00 -20.51 2.34
N ARG A 197 -1.22 -21.07 1.42
CA ARG A 197 -1.64 -21.33 0.05
C ARG A 197 -2.09 -22.77 -0.08
N ILE A 198 -3.31 -22.99 -0.56
CA ILE A 198 -3.91 -24.33 -0.68
C ILE A 198 -4.58 -24.48 -2.03
N THR A 199 -4.88 -25.72 -2.41
CA THR A 199 -5.83 -25.99 -3.49
C THR A 199 -7.23 -26.20 -2.92
N SER A 200 -8.27 -26.03 -3.74
CA SER A 200 -9.67 -26.25 -3.32
C SER A 200 -9.93 -27.65 -2.74
N SER A 201 -9.16 -28.68 -3.15
CA SER A 201 -9.30 -30.04 -2.62
C SER A 201 -8.85 -30.20 -1.17
N TRP A 202 -8.10 -29.25 -0.61
CA TRP A 202 -7.61 -29.29 0.77
C TRP A 202 -8.51 -28.58 1.77
N ILE A 203 -9.56 -27.90 1.30
CA ILE A 203 -10.44 -27.07 2.14
C ILE A 203 -11.00 -27.85 3.33
N GLU A 204 -11.60 -29.02 3.11
CA GLU A 204 -12.20 -29.82 4.19
C GLU A 204 -11.18 -30.23 5.25
N ASN A 205 -10.03 -30.72 4.79
CA ASN A 205 -8.99 -31.19 5.67
C ASN A 205 -8.45 -30.01 6.50
N LEU A 206 -8.23 -28.86 5.88
CA LEU A 206 -7.81 -27.65 6.58
C LEU A 206 -8.86 -27.20 7.62
N LEU A 207 -10.14 -27.17 7.27
CA LEU A 207 -11.22 -26.72 8.16
C LEU A 207 -11.28 -27.52 9.46
N HIS A 208 -11.05 -28.84 9.39
CA HIS A 208 -10.96 -29.68 10.58
C HIS A 208 -9.86 -29.21 11.54
N HIS A 209 -8.70 -28.81 11.01
CA HIS A 209 -7.55 -28.38 11.80
C HIS A 209 -7.67 -26.95 12.31
N LEU A 210 -8.29 -26.08 11.54
CA LEU A 210 -8.52 -24.69 11.94
C LEU A 210 -9.33 -24.59 13.24
N GLY A 211 -10.28 -25.49 13.47
CA GLY A 211 -11.03 -25.57 14.73
C GLY A 211 -10.18 -25.91 15.96
N LEU A 212 -8.95 -26.40 15.78
CA LEU A 212 -8.01 -26.72 16.86
C LEU A 212 -7.14 -25.52 17.26
N ILE A 213 -7.11 -24.46 16.45
CA ILE A 213 -6.21 -23.31 16.61
C ILE A 213 -6.89 -22.19 17.40
N ILE A 214 -7.17 -22.47 18.68
CA ILE A 214 -8.01 -21.61 19.54
C ILE A 214 -7.45 -20.20 19.81
N ASN A 215 -6.16 -19.96 19.53
CA ASN A 215 -5.47 -18.69 19.76
C ASN A 215 -5.22 -17.91 18.47
N LEU A 216 -5.77 -18.37 17.34
CA LEU A 216 -5.57 -17.75 16.04
C LEU A 216 -6.17 -16.35 16.01
N GLN A 217 -5.36 -15.33 15.71
CA GLN A 217 -5.77 -13.93 15.60
C GLN A 217 -5.83 -13.46 14.15
N HIS A 218 -4.95 -13.98 13.30
CA HIS A 218 -4.90 -13.67 11.88
C HIS A 218 -4.85 -14.95 11.04
N LEU A 219 -5.78 -15.05 10.09
CA LEU A 219 -5.83 -16.13 9.12
C LEU A 219 -5.80 -15.54 7.70
N ALA A 220 -4.81 -15.93 6.90
CA ALA A 220 -4.74 -15.62 5.48
C ALA A 220 -4.79 -16.93 4.67
N LEU A 221 -5.71 -17.03 3.71
CA LEU A 221 -5.87 -18.21 2.86
C LEU A 221 -5.80 -17.81 1.38
N TYR A 222 -4.86 -18.40 0.65
CA TYR A 222 -4.66 -18.24 -0.78
C TYR A 222 -5.07 -19.52 -1.50
N ILE A 223 -6.32 -19.60 -1.94
CA ILE A 223 -6.92 -20.83 -2.49
C ILE A 223 -6.79 -20.84 -4.01
N ILE A 224 -6.12 -21.84 -4.56
CA ILE A 224 -6.12 -22.13 -6.00
C ILE A 224 -7.31 -23.04 -6.29
N ALA A 225 -8.32 -22.52 -6.99
CA ALA A 225 -9.46 -23.31 -7.41
C ALA A 225 -9.04 -24.29 -8.51
N ILE A 226 -9.09 -25.58 -8.20
CA ILE A 226 -8.89 -26.66 -9.17
C ILE A 226 -10.26 -27.25 -9.51
N PRO A 227 -10.61 -27.40 -10.80
CA PRO A 227 -11.83 -28.08 -11.22
C PRO A 227 -11.69 -29.57 -10.94
N ASN A 228 -12.01 -29.99 -9.72
CA ASN A 228 -12.10 -31.40 -9.37
C ASN A 228 -13.44 -31.65 -8.64
N PRO A 229 -14.36 -32.44 -9.22
CA PRO A 229 -15.73 -32.61 -8.73
C PRO A 229 -15.85 -33.58 -7.55
N LEU A 230 -14.81 -33.72 -6.71
CA LEU A 230 -14.89 -34.66 -5.59
C LEU A 230 -15.96 -34.19 -4.59
N ALA A 231 -16.90 -35.10 -4.33
CA ALA A 231 -18.04 -34.88 -3.46
C ALA A 231 -17.56 -34.61 -2.02
N VAL A 232 -17.99 -33.48 -1.49
CA VAL A 232 -17.59 -32.97 -0.18
C VAL A 232 -18.29 -33.73 0.93
N ALA A 233 -17.54 -34.32 1.86
CA ALA A 233 -18.12 -34.89 3.07
C ALA A 233 -18.42 -33.76 4.06
N SER A 234 -19.66 -33.66 4.54
CA SER A 234 -20.06 -32.66 5.53
C SER A 234 -19.50 -33.02 6.91
N ALA A 235 -18.35 -32.48 7.28
CA ALA A 235 -17.84 -32.55 8.64
C ALA A 235 -18.68 -31.63 9.56
N SER A 236 -19.00 -32.11 10.76
CA SER A 236 -19.65 -31.30 11.79
C SER A 236 -18.60 -30.50 12.56
N TYR A 237 -18.69 -29.17 12.50
CA TYR A 237 -17.80 -28.26 13.23
C TYR A 237 -18.44 -27.85 14.56
N HIS A 238 -17.75 -28.10 15.67
CA HIS A 238 -18.29 -27.83 17.02
C HIS A 238 -17.49 -26.81 17.83
N ALA A 239 -16.32 -26.36 17.34
CA ALA A 239 -15.48 -25.41 18.04
C ALA A 239 -15.64 -24.01 17.44
N GLN A 240 -15.73 -22.99 18.30
CA GLN A 240 -15.58 -21.60 17.90
C GLN A 240 -14.15 -21.14 18.19
N VAL A 241 -13.60 -20.28 17.35
CA VAL A 241 -12.29 -19.65 17.55
C VAL A 241 -12.52 -18.14 17.75
N PRO A 242 -12.89 -17.71 18.97
CA PRO A 242 -13.30 -16.34 19.24
C PRO A 242 -12.12 -15.35 19.18
N SER A 243 -10.88 -15.84 19.14
CA SER A 243 -9.68 -15.01 19.06
C SER A 243 -9.44 -14.42 17.68
N LEU A 244 -10.11 -14.92 16.62
CA LEU A 244 -9.83 -14.47 15.26
C LEU A 244 -10.28 -13.02 15.07
N GLN A 245 -9.34 -12.15 14.74
CA GLN A 245 -9.58 -10.72 14.50
C GLN A 245 -9.57 -10.39 13.02
N THR A 246 -8.65 -10.99 12.26
CA THR A 246 -8.46 -10.71 10.83
C THR A 246 -8.54 -11.99 10.00
N LEU A 247 -9.36 -11.95 8.95
CA LEU A 247 -9.48 -12.98 7.94
C LEU A 247 -9.16 -12.39 6.56
N ASP A 248 -8.11 -12.87 5.89
CA ASP A 248 -7.82 -12.58 4.49
C ASP A 248 -8.03 -13.83 3.65
N LEU A 249 -8.82 -13.73 2.60
CA LEU A 249 -9.17 -14.84 1.72
C LEU A 249 -8.97 -14.38 0.27
N GLN A 250 -8.08 -15.05 -0.45
CA GLN A 250 -7.80 -14.78 -1.86
C GLN A 250 -7.99 -16.07 -2.65
N ILE A 251 -8.88 -16.04 -3.64
CA ILE A 251 -9.22 -17.20 -4.47
C ILE A 251 -8.72 -16.97 -5.90
N TYR A 252 -7.88 -17.85 -6.41
CA TYR A 252 -7.31 -17.78 -7.76
C TYR A 252 -7.88 -18.89 -8.65
N GLY A 253 -7.84 -18.68 -9.97
CA GLY A 253 -8.27 -19.68 -10.96
C GLY A 253 -9.77 -19.98 -10.95
N PHE A 254 -10.57 -19.04 -10.44
CA PHE A 254 -12.00 -19.24 -10.25
C PHE A 254 -12.76 -19.00 -11.57
N TYR A 255 -13.55 -20.00 -12.01
CA TYR A 255 -14.34 -19.93 -13.24
C TYR A 255 -15.79 -19.54 -12.95
N LYS A 256 -16.41 -18.78 -13.85
CA LYS A 256 -17.79 -18.27 -13.72
C LYS A 256 -18.81 -19.37 -13.39
N ASP A 257 -18.64 -20.56 -13.98
CA ASP A 257 -19.56 -21.68 -13.81
C ASP A 257 -19.54 -22.28 -12.39
N MET A 258 -18.45 -22.08 -11.63
CA MET A 258 -18.33 -22.59 -10.25
C MET A 258 -19.12 -21.78 -9.20
N ILE A 259 -19.64 -20.59 -9.57
CA ILE A 259 -20.26 -19.68 -8.59
C ILE A 259 -21.72 -20.04 -8.31
N LEU A 260 -22.42 -20.46 -9.36
CA LEU A 260 -23.85 -20.76 -9.29
C LEU A 260 -24.12 -22.15 -8.72
N ASP A 261 -23.09 -23.01 -8.67
CA ASP A 261 -23.24 -24.34 -8.12
C ASP A 261 -23.28 -24.31 -6.59
N VAL A 262 -24.42 -24.70 -6.02
CA VAL A 262 -24.61 -24.85 -4.57
C VAL A 262 -23.67 -25.92 -4.00
N ALA A 263 -23.21 -26.86 -4.84
CA ALA A 263 -22.23 -27.89 -4.49
C ALA A 263 -20.77 -27.40 -4.55
N SER A 264 -20.54 -26.09 -4.74
CA SER A 264 -19.21 -25.51 -4.71
C SER A 264 -18.49 -25.80 -3.38
N PRO A 265 -17.21 -26.24 -3.39
CA PRO A 265 -16.46 -26.50 -2.15
C PRO A 265 -16.31 -25.24 -1.28
N PHE A 266 -16.44 -24.07 -1.89
CA PHE A 266 -16.44 -22.79 -1.18
C PHE A 266 -17.70 -22.58 -0.34
N SER A 267 -18.85 -23.16 -0.73
CA SER A 267 -20.07 -23.11 0.09
C SER A 267 -19.80 -23.69 1.49
N SER A 268 -19.17 -24.87 1.54
CA SER A 268 -18.75 -25.52 2.80
C SER A 268 -17.74 -24.70 3.59
N LEU A 269 -16.79 -24.04 2.92
CA LEU A 269 -15.83 -23.12 3.55
C LEU A 269 -16.54 -21.98 4.29
N PHE A 270 -17.45 -21.27 3.62
CA PHE A 270 -18.15 -20.12 4.21
C PHE A 270 -19.15 -20.53 5.29
N VAL A 271 -19.79 -21.70 5.16
CA VAL A 271 -20.60 -22.28 6.24
C VAL A 271 -19.74 -22.58 7.46
N ALA A 272 -18.56 -23.19 7.26
CA ALA A 272 -17.64 -23.45 8.36
C ALA A 272 -17.14 -22.15 9.00
N PHE A 273 -16.81 -21.12 8.23
CA PHE A 273 -16.40 -19.81 8.76
C PHE A 273 -17.48 -19.12 9.57
N THR A 274 -18.75 -19.30 9.21
CA THR A 274 -19.88 -18.78 10.00
C THR A 274 -19.90 -19.39 11.41
N ILE A 275 -19.46 -20.65 11.55
CA ILE A 275 -19.40 -21.36 12.83
C ILE A 275 -18.09 -21.06 13.57
N LEU A 276 -16.95 -21.16 12.87
CA LEU A 276 -15.62 -21.04 13.45
C LEU A 276 -15.31 -19.59 13.86
N TYR A 277 -15.70 -18.62 13.03
CA TYR A 277 -15.23 -17.23 13.10
C TYR A 277 -16.36 -16.19 13.08
N PRO A 278 -17.35 -16.28 13.99
CA PRO A 278 -18.48 -15.33 14.03
C PRO A 278 -18.08 -13.91 14.49
N ASP A 279 -16.94 -13.78 15.18
CA ASP A 279 -16.48 -12.55 15.85
C ASP A 279 -15.41 -11.76 15.07
N SER A 280 -15.10 -12.14 13.83
CA SER A 280 -14.07 -11.48 13.01
C SER A 280 -14.33 -9.98 12.85
N THR A 281 -13.30 -9.16 13.12
CA THR A 281 -13.40 -7.69 13.07
C THR A 281 -12.95 -7.09 11.74
N ALA A 282 -11.99 -7.72 11.06
CA ALA A 282 -11.43 -7.27 9.80
C ALA A 282 -11.46 -8.41 8.78
N ILE A 283 -12.08 -8.19 7.64
CA ILE A 283 -12.21 -9.20 6.59
C ILE A 283 -11.77 -8.64 5.25
N SER A 284 -10.94 -9.41 4.55
CA SER A 284 -10.53 -9.19 3.18
C SER A 284 -10.91 -10.43 2.36
N ILE A 285 -11.70 -10.24 1.30
CA ILE A 285 -12.13 -11.31 0.39
C ILE A 285 -11.79 -10.88 -1.02
N SER A 286 -11.01 -11.67 -1.75
CA SER A 286 -10.61 -11.41 -3.13
C SER A 286 -10.79 -12.64 -4.00
N GLY A 287 -11.15 -12.42 -5.27
CA GLY A 287 -11.27 -13.50 -6.25
C GLY A 287 -12.61 -14.24 -6.21
N ILE A 288 -13.51 -13.85 -5.31
CA ILE A 288 -14.88 -14.35 -5.24
C ILE A 288 -15.86 -13.21 -5.01
N SER A 289 -17.01 -13.29 -5.67
CA SER A 289 -18.04 -12.26 -5.61
C SER A 289 -18.79 -12.26 -4.29
N LEU A 290 -18.98 -11.07 -3.70
CA LEU A 290 -19.95 -10.87 -2.61
C LEU A 290 -21.39 -11.22 -3.02
N ARG A 291 -21.67 -11.28 -4.32
CA ARG A 291 -22.97 -11.67 -4.88
C ARG A 291 -23.23 -13.17 -4.73
N ALA A 292 -22.18 -13.98 -4.51
CA ALA A 292 -22.34 -15.40 -4.25
C ALA A 292 -23.13 -15.62 -2.94
N PRO A 293 -24.22 -16.40 -2.94
CA PRO A 293 -25.14 -16.48 -1.79
C PRO A 293 -24.47 -16.89 -0.48
N TYR A 294 -23.48 -17.78 -0.52
CA TYR A 294 -22.77 -18.26 0.67
C TYR A 294 -21.78 -17.21 1.21
N VAL A 295 -21.13 -16.42 0.34
CA VAL A 295 -20.26 -15.31 0.75
C VAL A 295 -21.08 -14.22 1.41
N GLY A 296 -22.15 -13.77 0.75
CA GLY A 296 -23.05 -12.76 1.28
C GLY A 296 -23.71 -13.17 2.59
N SER A 297 -24.08 -14.45 2.73
CA SER A 297 -24.65 -14.99 3.99
C SER A 297 -23.63 -15.01 5.12
N TYR A 298 -22.38 -15.41 4.85
CA TYR A 298 -21.31 -15.34 5.85
C TYR A 298 -21.07 -13.89 6.27
N VAL A 299 -20.89 -12.97 5.32
CA VAL A 299 -20.64 -11.56 5.62
C VAL A 299 -21.80 -10.94 6.42
N GLN A 300 -23.04 -11.27 6.09
CA GLN A 300 -24.24 -10.85 6.82
C GLN A 300 -24.29 -11.38 8.26
N SER A 301 -23.69 -12.54 8.54
CA SER A 301 -23.69 -13.15 9.87
C SER A 301 -22.74 -12.44 10.86
N LEU A 302 -21.81 -11.63 10.35
CA LEU A 302 -20.79 -10.98 11.15
C LEU A 302 -21.32 -9.72 11.82
N SER A 303 -21.69 -9.86 13.09
CA SER A 303 -22.24 -8.75 13.88
C SER A 303 -21.18 -7.72 14.31
N ARG A 304 -19.89 -8.06 14.28
CA ARG A 304 -18.78 -7.25 14.83
C ARG A 304 -17.76 -6.76 13.79
N VAL A 305 -18.05 -6.93 12.50
CA VAL A 305 -17.14 -6.52 11.43
C VAL A 305 -17.00 -4.99 11.42
N ASP A 306 -15.78 -4.51 11.67
CA ASP A 306 -15.40 -3.10 11.64
C ASP A 306 -14.86 -2.71 10.26
N SER A 307 -14.10 -3.61 9.63
CA SER A 307 -13.45 -3.40 8.35
C SER A 307 -13.76 -4.53 7.36
N LEU A 308 -14.25 -4.18 6.18
CA LEU A 308 -14.52 -5.10 5.08
C LEU A 308 -13.83 -4.62 3.80
N SER A 309 -13.01 -5.46 3.20
CA SER A 309 -12.41 -5.27 1.89
C SER A 309 -12.85 -6.38 0.97
N CYS A 310 -13.42 -6.06 -0.19
CA CYS A 310 -13.83 -7.05 -1.18
C CYS A 310 -13.33 -6.70 -2.57
N ARG A 311 -12.68 -7.67 -3.20
CA ARG A 311 -12.21 -7.59 -4.58
C ARG A 311 -12.90 -8.65 -5.44
N ASP A 312 -13.97 -8.24 -6.11
CA ASP A 312 -14.83 -9.09 -6.92
C ASP A 312 -14.17 -9.46 -8.26
N ALA A 313 -14.25 -10.73 -8.63
CA ALA A 313 -13.74 -11.23 -9.91
C ALA A 313 -14.81 -11.32 -11.00
N VAL A 314 -16.11 -11.18 -10.69
CA VAL A 314 -17.21 -11.50 -11.63
C VAL A 314 -18.36 -10.50 -11.60
N ASP A 315 -18.45 -9.68 -12.65
CA ASP A 315 -19.45 -8.59 -12.78
C ASP A 315 -20.88 -9.02 -13.09
N HIS A 316 -21.11 -10.28 -13.48
CA HIS A 316 -22.38 -10.67 -14.13
C HIS A 316 -23.42 -11.32 -13.21
N LEU A 317 -23.11 -11.56 -11.94
CA LEU A 317 -24.05 -12.25 -11.07
C LEU A 317 -25.16 -11.29 -10.60
N PRO A 318 -26.44 -11.70 -10.64
CA PRO A 318 -27.52 -10.90 -10.07
C PRO A 318 -27.38 -10.81 -8.55
N TYR A 319 -27.63 -9.64 -7.98
CA TYR A 319 -27.70 -9.49 -6.53
C TYR A 319 -28.98 -10.09 -6.00
N MET A 320 -28.82 -11.02 -5.06
CA MET A 320 -29.97 -11.73 -4.49
C MET A 320 -30.52 -11.04 -3.25
N ARG A 321 -29.69 -10.34 -2.47
CA ARG A 321 -30.06 -9.80 -1.15
C ARG A 321 -29.29 -8.52 -0.81
N THR A 322 -29.89 -7.68 0.02
CA THR A 322 -29.21 -6.56 0.68
C THR A 322 -28.45 -7.07 1.91
N ILE A 323 -27.19 -6.70 2.05
CA ILE A 323 -26.32 -7.01 3.18
C ILE A 323 -26.37 -5.85 4.17
N ILE A 324 -26.67 -6.11 5.45
CA ILE A 324 -26.74 -5.12 6.52
C ILE A 324 -25.57 -5.33 7.47
N LEU A 325 -24.68 -4.34 7.59
CA LEU A 325 -23.47 -4.39 8.39
C LEU A 325 -23.46 -3.22 9.39
N PRO A 326 -24.11 -3.35 10.55
CA PRO A 326 -24.33 -2.23 11.45
C PRO A 326 -23.07 -1.75 12.16
N SER A 327 -22.07 -2.60 12.36
CA SER A 327 -20.80 -2.27 13.02
C SER A 327 -19.70 -1.77 12.07
N LEU A 328 -19.95 -1.82 10.75
CA LEU A 328 -18.93 -1.54 9.75
C LEU A 328 -18.57 -0.05 9.71
N THR A 329 -17.29 0.26 9.92
CA THR A 329 -16.76 1.63 9.86
C THR A 329 -15.89 1.86 8.62
N LYS A 330 -15.27 0.79 8.08
CA LYS A 330 -14.39 0.85 6.90
C LYS A 330 -14.84 -0.14 5.83
N LEU A 331 -15.03 0.35 4.61
CA LEU A 331 -15.40 -0.45 3.45
C LEU A 331 -14.47 -0.16 2.28
N SER A 332 -13.88 -1.21 1.70
CA SER A 332 -13.08 -1.17 0.49
C SER A 332 -13.70 -2.10 -0.54
N LEU A 333 -13.99 -1.61 -1.74
CA LEU A 333 -14.64 -2.38 -2.81
C LEU A 333 -14.01 -2.06 -4.16
N ASP A 334 -13.78 -3.06 -4.99
CA ASP A 334 -13.37 -2.86 -6.39
C ASP A 334 -14.51 -2.82 -7.41
N ASN A 335 -15.73 -3.07 -6.95
CA ASN A 335 -16.94 -2.96 -7.76
C ASN A 335 -17.95 -2.02 -7.05
N PRO A 336 -18.13 -0.79 -7.53
CA PRO A 336 -19.02 0.19 -6.91
C PRO A 336 -20.50 -0.23 -6.94
N ASP A 337 -20.92 -1.09 -7.88
CA ASP A 337 -22.32 -1.52 -7.97
C ASP A 337 -22.74 -2.35 -6.75
N ILE A 338 -21.77 -2.90 -5.99
CA ILE A 338 -22.05 -3.62 -4.73
C ILE A 338 -22.62 -2.69 -3.67
N LEU A 339 -22.26 -1.40 -3.71
CA LEU A 339 -22.64 -0.44 -2.68
C LEU A 339 -24.15 -0.24 -2.56
N GLN A 340 -24.91 -0.38 -3.65
CA GLN A 340 -26.38 -0.28 -3.62
C GLN A 340 -27.04 -1.43 -2.84
N HIS A 341 -26.28 -2.52 -2.59
CA HIS A 341 -26.73 -3.69 -1.86
C HIS A 341 -26.13 -3.79 -0.46
N ILE A 342 -25.28 -2.86 -0.03
CA ILE A 342 -24.72 -2.82 1.32
C ILE A 342 -25.35 -1.68 2.12
N ARG A 343 -25.91 -2.00 3.28
CA ARG A 343 -26.38 -1.03 4.28
C ARG A 343 -25.42 -1.01 5.46
N ALA A 344 -24.57 0.00 5.51
CA ALA A 344 -23.61 0.24 6.59
C ALA A 344 -23.87 1.63 7.21
N PRO A 345 -24.78 1.74 8.19
CA PRO A 345 -25.20 3.04 8.74
C PRO A 345 -24.08 3.79 9.48
N ASN A 346 -23.07 3.08 9.98
CA ASN A 346 -21.94 3.62 10.72
C ASN A 346 -20.67 3.73 9.86
N LEU A 347 -20.81 3.72 8.53
CA LEU A 347 -19.67 3.79 7.63
C LEU A 347 -18.99 5.16 7.69
N LEU A 348 -17.71 5.17 8.06
CA LEU A 348 -16.89 6.38 8.19
C LEU A 348 -15.85 6.52 7.08
N CYS A 349 -15.33 5.40 6.58
CA CYS A 349 -14.32 5.35 5.53
C CYS A 349 -14.79 4.46 4.38
N LEU A 350 -14.76 5.00 3.17
CA LEU A 350 -15.11 4.28 1.95
C LEU A 350 -13.95 4.40 0.95
N GLU A 351 -13.48 3.26 0.47
CA GLU A 351 -12.51 3.14 -0.62
C GLU A 351 -13.16 2.38 -1.77
N VAL A 352 -13.13 2.96 -2.96
CA VAL A 352 -13.78 2.39 -4.14
C VAL A 352 -12.78 2.36 -5.29
N PHE A 353 -12.59 1.18 -5.88
CA PHE A 353 -11.78 1.00 -7.08
C PHE A 353 -12.65 0.78 -8.32
N ASN A 354 -12.02 0.95 -9.49
CA ASN A 354 -12.58 0.69 -10.81
C ASN A 354 -13.97 1.33 -11.05
N MET A 355 -14.15 2.59 -10.66
CA MET A 355 -15.37 3.32 -11.01
C MET A 355 -15.42 3.60 -12.51
N MET A 356 -16.43 3.06 -13.20
CA MET A 356 -16.50 3.05 -14.67
C MET A 356 -17.26 4.24 -15.24
N ASN A 357 -18.15 4.89 -14.47
CA ASN A 357 -18.96 6.01 -14.96
C ASN A 357 -19.49 6.92 -13.83
N SER A 358 -19.98 8.11 -14.22
CA SER A 358 -20.55 9.10 -13.31
C SER A 358 -21.83 8.63 -12.60
N SER A 359 -22.63 7.77 -13.21
CA SER A 359 -23.88 7.29 -12.59
C SER A 359 -23.61 6.44 -11.34
N GLN A 360 -22.46 5.75 -11.28
CA GLN A 360 -22.04 5.01 -10.09
C GLN A 360 -21.76 5.96 -8.92
N PHE A 361 -21.08 7.08 -9.16
CA PHE A 361 -20.88 8.14 -8.17
C PHE A 361 -22.18 8.72 -7.66
N GLU A 362 -23.11 9.01 -8.58
CA GLU A 362 -24.39 9.61 -8.22
C GLU A 362 -25.23 8.69 -7.35
N ARG A 363 -25.07 7.37 -7.41
CA ARG A 363 -25.82 6.43 -6.57
C ARG A 363 -25.29 6.34 -5.14
N LEU A 364 -24.05 6.71 -4.91
CA LEU A 364 -23.44 6.65 -3.58
C LEU A 364 -24.04 7.70 -2.66
N SER A 365 -24.44 7.28 -1.45
CA SER A 365 -25.07 8.17 -0.46
C SER A 365 -24.71 7.73 0.96
N PHE A 366 -23.77 8.43 1.59
CA PHE A 366 -23.27 8.09 2.92
C PHE A 366 -23.16 9.36 3.77
N PRO A 367 -24.23 9.76 4.49
CA PRO A 367 -24.32 11.07 5.12
C PRO A 367 -23.28 11.28 6.24
N TYR A 368 -22.80 10.21 6.87
CA TYR A 368 -21.82 10.26 7.96
C TYR A 368 -20.38 9.94 7.52
N LEU A 369 -20.14 9.84 6.21
CA LEU A 369 -18.83 9.48 5.69
C LEU A 369 -17.82 10.59 5.97
N LEU A 370 -16.70 10.23 6.60
CA LEU A 370 -15.61 11.15 6.93
C LEU A 370 -14.48 11.11 5.91
N LYS A 371 -14.21 9.92 5.36
CA LYS A 371 -13.14 9.68 4.39
C LYS A 371 -13.66 8.96 3.16
N LEU A 372 -13.37 9.51 1.99
CA LEU A 372 -13.67 8.91 0.69
C LEU A 372 -12.39 8.77 -0.13
N SER A 373 -12.10 7.57 -0.60
CA SER A 373 -10.99 7.25 -1.50
C SER A 373 -11.55 6.63 -2.77
N ILE A 374 -11.22 7.20 -3.92
CA ILE A 374 -11.74 6.81 -5.23
C ILE A 374 -10.57 6.50 -6.14
N HIS A 375 -10.58 5.33 -6.76
CA HIS A 375 -9.57 4.90 -7.72
C HIS A 375 -10.25 4.58 -9.05
N LEU A 376 -9.98 5.40 -10.06
CA LEU A 376 -10.64 5.33 -11.37
C LEU A 376 -10.05 4.28 -12.31
N GLY A 377 -8.90 3.70 -11.99
CA GLY A 377 -8.32 2.59 -12.76
C GLY A 377 -8.11 2.91 -14.24
N TRP A 378 -8.54 1.99 -15.11
CA TRP A 378 -8.32 2.04 -16.57
C TRP A 378 -9.60 2.46 -17.32
N THR A 379 -10.44 3.27 -16.67
CA THR A 379 -11.77 3.59 -17.17
C THR A 379 -11.74 4.73 -18.17
N PRO A 380 -12.65 4.76 -19.18
CA PRO A 380 -12.71 5.88 -20.10
C PRO A 380 -12.82 7.21 -19.35
N ALA A 381 -12.23 8.28 -19.90
CA ALA A 381 -12.39 9.61 -19.33
C ALA A 381 -13.88 9.96 -19.17
N PHE A 382 -14.24 10.42 -17.98
CA PHE A 382 -15.58 10.94 -17.70
C PHE A 382 -15.52 12.05 -16.67
N THR A 383 -16.62 12.79 -16.63
CA THR A 383 -16.78 13.91 -15.73
C THR A 383 -17.52 13.47 -14.47
N TYR A 384 -17.04 13.86 -13.29
CA TYR A 384 -17.64 13.47 -12.02
C TYR A 384 -17.77 14.64 -11.06
N SER A 385 -18.79 14.57 -10.21
CA SER A 385 -19.04 15.52 -9.13
C SER A 385 -19.53 14.80 -7.88
N LEU A 386 -19.18 15.34 -6.71
CA LEU A 386 -19.67 14.88 -5.42
C LEU A 386 -20.81 15.80 -4.97
N ASN A 387 -21.97 15.20 -4.73
CA ASN A 387 -23.13 15.92 -4.23
C ASN A 387 -22.94 16.19 -2.72
N PRO A 388 -22.88 17.46 -2.28
CA PRO A 388 -22.60 17.79 -0.88
C PRO A 388 -23.71 17.35 0.08
N PHE A 389 -24.95 17.20 -0.39
CA PHE A 389 -26.04 16.68 0.44
C PHE A 389 -25.87 15.20 0.79
N LYS A 390 -25.08 14.45 0.00
CA LYS A 390 -24.79 13.03 0.23
C LYS A 390 -23.58 12.80 1.12
N TYR A 391 -22.73 13.83 1.26
CA TYR A 391 -21.46 13.78 1.99
C TYR A 391 -21.26 15.03 2.86
N PRO A 392 -22.24 15.40 3.70
CA PRO A 392 -22.16 16.64 4.47
C PRO A 392 -20.98 16.61 5.46
N GLU A 393 -20.63 15.45 6.02
CA GLU A 393 -19.57 15.31 7.03
C GLU A 393 -18.18 14.98 6.47
N LEU A 394 -17.99 15.00 5.13
CA LEU A 394 -16.75 14.56 4.50
C LEU A 394 -15.58 15.49 4.85
N LYS A 395 -14.51 14.92 5.40
CA LYS A 395 -13.30 15.63 5.85
C LYS A 395 -12.07 15.36 4.99
N GLU A 396 -11.96 14.14 4.46
CA GLU A 396 -10.83 13.69 3.66
C GLU A 396 -11.32 13.10 2.33
N LEU A 397 -10.76 13.60 1.23
CA LEU A 397 -11.03 13.11 -0.12
C LEU A 397 -9.72 12.73 -0.79
N THR A 398 -9.62 11.47 -1.22
CA THR A 398 -8.52 10.97 -2.06
C THR A 398 -9.09 10.54 -3.40
N ILE A 399 -8.52 11.06 -4.48
CA ILE A 399 -8.90 10.69 -5.84
C ILE A 399 -7.64 10.27 -6.59
N ASP A 400 -7.65 9.05 -7.09
CA ASP A 400 -6.65 8.47 -7.95
C ASP A 400 -7.23 8.33 -9.36
N LEU A 401 -6.71 9.16 -10.26
CA LEU A 401 -7.19 9.30 -11.63
C LEU A 401 -6.58 8.27 -12.57
N GLY A 402 -5.63 7.46 -12.09
CA GLY A 402 -4.94 6.47 -12.92
C GLY A 402 -4.29 7.09 -14.17
N LEU A 403 -4.52 6.44 -15.31
CA LEU A 403 -3.90 6.75 -16.60
C LEU A 403 -4.80 7.55 -17.55
N GLN A 404 -5.94 8.09 -17.10
CA GLN A 404 -6.93 8.73 -17.98
C GLN A 404 -7.27 10.15 -17.49
N GLN A 405 -7.68 11.02 -18.42
CA GLN A 405 -8.00 12.42 -18.14
C GLN A 405 -9.46 12.56 -17.68
N HIS A 406 -9.73 12.25 -16.41
CA HIS A 406 -11.07 12.49 -15.84
C HIS A 406 -11.23 13.96 -15.43
N ILE A 407 -12.41 14.54 -15.61
CA ILE A 407 -12.66 15.94 -15.25
C ILE A 407 -13.45 16.00 -13.95
N TRP A 408 -12.87 16.60 -12.92
CA TRP A 408 -13.60 16.88 -11.68
C TRP A 408 -14.40 18.17 -11.84
N ILE A 409 -15.74 18.07 -11.87
CA ILE A 409 -16.61 19.25 -11.75
C ILE A 409 -16.68 19.71 -10.31
N ARG A 410 -16.63 21.04 -10.13
CA ARG A 410 -16.90 21.78 -8.90
C ARG A 410 -17.81 21.09 -7.90
N THR A 411 -17.35 20.99 -6.66
CA THR A 411 -18.11 20.44 -5.52
C THR A 411 -18.03 21.37 -4.32
N ALA A 412 -19.15 21.54 -3.62
CA ALA A 412 -19.25 22.45 -2.47
C ALA A 412 -19.25 21.68 -1.14
N LEU A 413 -18.07 21.22 -0.69
CA LEU A 413 -17.93 20.39 0.52
C LEU A 413 -17.45 21.25 1.71
N SER A 414 -18.39 21.72 2.51
CA SER A 414 -18.16 22.69 3.59
C SER A 414 -17.17 22.23 4.66
N HIS A 415 -17.15 20.94 4.99
CA HIS A 415 -16.34 20.35 6.05
C HIS A 415 -15.04 19.70 5.57
N LEU A 416 -14.77 19.72 4.26
CA LEU A 416 -13.61 19.07 3.68
C LEU A 416 -12.33 19.80 4.11
N THR A 417 -11.42 19.06 4.77
CA THR A 417 -10.17 19.59 5.32
C THR A 417 -8.94 19.19 4.52
N SER A 418 -9.00 18.05 3.83
CA SER A 418 -7.87 17.49 3.08
C SER A 418 -8.31 16.93 1.73
N ILE A 419 -7.59 17.29 0.67
CA ILE A 419 -7.71 16.70 -0.67
C ILE A 419 -6.38 16.10 -1.07
N THR A 420 -6.42 14.86 -1.54
CA THR A 420 -5.31 14.19 -2.21
C THR A 420 -5.72 13.84 -3.64
N ILE A 421 -5.00 14.36 -4.64
CA ILE A 421 -5.16 13.98 -6.05
C ILE A 421 -3.91 13.22 -6.48
N MET A 422 -4.11 12.03 -7.03
CA MET A 422 -3.06 11.19 -7.61
C MET A 422 -3.33 10.97 -9.08
N SER A 423 -2.28 11.00 -9.89
CA SER A 423 -2.32 10.64 -11.30
C SER A 423 -1.01 9.99 -11.71
N ASP A 424 -1.12 8.99 -12.57
CA ASP A 424 0.01 8.34 -13.21
C ASP A 424 0.35 8.95 -14.58
N GLN A 425 -0.52 9.83 -15.11
CA GLN A 425 -0.25 10.60 -16.32
C GLN A 425 0.77 11.72 -16.07
N LEU A 426 1.58 11.99 -17.09
CA LEU A 426 2.61 13.03 -17.06
C LEU A 426 2.61 13.81 -18.38
N PRO A 427 2.41 15.13 -18.38
CA PRO A 427 1.88 15.95 -17.28
C PRO A 427 0.36 15.73 -17.10
N ALA A 428 -0.12 15.63 -15.86
CA ALA A 428 -1.56 15.70 -15.61
C ALA A 428 -1.96 17.17 -15.31
N PRO A 429 -3.12 17.64 -15.82
CA PRO A 429 -3.57 19.01 -15.61
C PRO A 429 -4.35 19.20 -14.30
N GLN A 430 -4.50 18.14 -13.50
CA GLN A 430 -5.58 18.00 -12.53
C GLN A 430 -5.33 18.81 -11.27
N GLY A 431 -4.06 18.83 -10.81
CA GLY A 431 -3.65 19.73 -9.76
C GLY A 431 -3.83 21.21 -10.15
N SER A 432 -3.58 21.56 -11.42
CA SER A 432 -3.79 22.92 -11.93
C SER A 432 -5.28 23.28 -12.02
N ILE A 433 -6.12 22.36 -12.53
CA ILE A 433 -7.58 22.53 -12.60
C ILE A 433 -8.16 22.77 -11.20
N LEU A 434 -7.77 21.95 -10.21
CA LEU A 434 -8.23 22.17 -8.82
C LEU A 434 -7.79 23.53 -8.29
N CYS A 435 -6.56 23.96 -8.56
CA CYS A 435 -6.09 25.27 -8.12
C CYS A 435 -6.90 26.41 -8.78
N VAL A 436 -7.23 26.30 -10.06
CA VAL A 436 -8.10 27.24 -10.77
C VAL A 436 -9.50 27.29 -10.15
N GLU A 437 -10.11 26.14 -9.86
CA GLU A 437 -11.40 26.07 -9.18
C GLU A 437 -11.36 26.75 -7.79
N LEU A 438 -10.30 26.51 -7.01
CA LEU A 438 -10.10 27.16 -5.71
C LEU A 438 -9.86 28.67 -5.81
N ILE A 439 -9.34 29.15 -6.96
CA ILE A 439 -9.23 30.58 -7.25
C ILE A 439 -10.62 31.17 -7.49
N TYR A 440 -11.40 30.60 -8.41
CA TYR A 440 -12.68 31.19 -8.78
C TYR A 440 -13.76 31.00 -7.70
N TYR A 441 -13.75 29.87 -7.01
CA TYR A 441 -14.79 29.45 -6.06
C TYR A 441 -14.21 29.00 -4.70
N PRO A 442 -13.50 29.89 -4.00
CA PRO A 442 -12.84 29.55 -2.74
C PRO A 442 -13.82 29.12 -1.64
N ASP A 443 -15.05 29.64 -1.68
CA ASP A 443 -16.15 29.33 -0.75
C ASP A 443 -16.75 27.93 -0.95
N SER A 444 -16.41 27.24 -2.04
CA SER A 444 -16.88 25.86 -2.28
C SER A 444 -16.27 24.86 -1.29
N LEU A 445 -15.04 25.11 -0.85
CA LEU A 445 -14.30 24.24 0.05
C LEU A 445 -13.77 25.06 1.24
N PRO A 446 -14.61 25.72 2.04
CA PRO A 446 -14.20 26.74 3.00
C PRO A 446 -13.31 26.18 4.12
N SER A 447 -13.41 24.89 4.47
CA SER A 447 -12.61 24.27 5.54
C SER A 447 -11.29 23.64 5.07
N LEU A 448 -10.97 23.70 3.77
CA LEU A 448 -9.81 23.01 3.21
C LEU A 448 -8.50 23.64 3.71
N ARG A 449 -7.62 22.80 4.26
CA ARG A 449 -6.33 23.14 4.88
C ARG A 449 -5.15 22.40 4.27
N GLU A 450 -5.36 21.15 3.87
CA GLU A 450 -4.32 20.30 3.28
C GLU A 450 -4.61 19.98 1.81
N LEU A 451 -3.57 20.12 0.98
CA LEU A 451 -3.60 19.76 -0.43
C LEU A 451 -2.39 18.87 -0.75
N ARG A 452 -2.65 17.67 -1.25
CA ARG A 452 -1.61 16.74 -1.71
C ARG A 452 -1.85 16.44 -3.18
N LEU A 453 -0.94 16.87 -4.03
CA LEU A 453 -1.05 16.70 -5.47
C LEU A 453 0.13 15.86 -5.91
N ASN A 454 -0.10 14.66 -6.44
CA ASN A 454 0.95 13.80 -7.00
C ASN A 454 1.18 14.11 -8.49
N ASP A 455 1.10 15.39 -8.84
CA ASP A 455 1.03 15.90 -10.21
C ASP A 455 1.81 17.23 -10.33
N PHE A 456 2.13 17.65 -11.55
CA PHE A 456 2.76 18.92 -11.83
C PHE A 456 1.70 20.04 -11.89
N VAL A 457 1.92 21.10 -11.10
CA VAL A 457 1.04 22.27 -11.06
C VAL A 457 1.77 23.47 -11.64
N ASP A 458 1.08 24.30 -12.43
CA ASP A 458 1.65 25.60 -12.83
C ASP A 458 1.85 26.46 -11.58
N TRP A 459 3.09 26.85 -11.32
CA TRP A 459 3.47 27.58 -10.12
C TRP A 459 2.72 28.91 -9.98
N ASN A 460 2.40 29.60 -11.09
CA ASN A 460 1.67 30.87 -11.01
C ASN A 460 0.25 30.64 -10.50
N ILE A 461 -0.41 29.59 -11.00
CA ILE A 461 -1.75 29.18 -10.55
C ILE A 461 -1.70 28.82 -9.07
N LEU A 462 -0.73 28.01 -8.64
CA LEU A 462 -0.56 27.64 -7.24
C LEU A 462 -0.34 28.88 -6.34
N PHE A 463 0.60 29.75 -6.68
CA PHE A 463 0.88 30.96 -5.90
C PHE A 463 -0.33 31.88 -5.83
N PHE A 464 -1.05 32.04 -6.94
CA PHE A 464 -2.25 32.87 -7.00
C PHE A 464 -3.38 32.30 -6.14
N MET A 465 -3.60 30.99 -6.22
CA MET A 465 -4.55 30.26 -5.38
C MET A 465 -4.24 30.46 -3.90
N LEU A 466 -3.00 30.20 -3.48
CA LEU A 466 -2.57 30.37 -2.09
C LEU A 466 -2.72 31.83 -1.63
N LYS A 467 -2.32 32.80 -2.45
CA LYS A 467 -2.44 34.23 -2.11
C LYS A 467 -3.90 34.63 -1.92
N ARG A 468 -4.77 34.28 -2.87
CA ARG A 468 -6.19 34.62 -2.84
C ARG A 468 -6.87 33.99 -1.64
N ARG A 469 -6.64 32.69 -1.42
CA ARG A 469 -7.31 31.92 -0.38
C ARG A 469 -6.81 32.26 1.03
N ASN A 470 -5.50 32.37 1.24
CA ASN A 470 -4.95 32.56 2.58
C ASN A 470 -5.11 33.99 3.12
N PHE A 471 -5.26 34.99 2.24
CA PHE A 471 -5.25 36.41 2.63
C PHE A 471 -6.48 37.20 2.19
N GLY A 472 -7.23 36.74 1.18
CA GLY A 472 -8.26 37.54 0.54
C GLY A 472 -9.66 37.43 1.13
N LEU A 473 -9.94 36.45 1.99
CA LEU A 473 -11.31 36.00 2.25
C LEU A 473 -11.57 35.73 3.74
N VAL A 474 -12.71 36.20 4.22
CA VAL A 474 -13.18 36.00 5.61
C VAL A 474 -14.03 34.72 5.66
N GLY A 475 -13.84 33.89 6.69
CA GLY A 475 -14.61 32.67 6.87
C GLY A 475 -14.08 31.43 6.12
N ILE A 476 -12.99 31.59 5.36
CA ILE A 476 -12.31 30.50 4.67
C ILE A 476 -11.01 30.15 5.42
N GLN A 477 -10.81 28.87 5.67
CA GLN A 477 -9.59 28.35 6.27
C GLN A 477 -8.41 28.46 5.30
N ARG A 478 -7.26 28.83 5.86
CA ARG A 478 -6.00 28.92 5.12
C ARG A 478 -5.50 27.51 4.81
N ILE A 479 -4.89 27.37 3.63
CA ILE A 479 -4.07 26.20 3.33
C ILE A 479 -2.75 26.39 4.07
N ASP A 480 -2.48 25.48 5.01
CA ASP A 480 -1.27 25.47 5.85
C ASP A 480 -0.33 24.32 5.50
N SER A 481 -0.82 23.30 4.78
CA SER A 481 -0.04 22.14 4.34
C SER A 481 -0.25 21.86 2.86
N PHE A 482 0.86 21.66 2.16
CA PHE A 482 0.86 21.41 0.72
C PHE A 482 1.97 20.42 0.34
N SER A 483 1.64 19.43 -0.48
CA SER A 483 2.57 18.41 -0.96
C SER A 483 2.53 18.31 -2.49
N LEU A 484 3.71 18.39 -3.11
CA LEU A 484 3.94 18.12 -4.55
C LEU A 484 5.04 17.08 -4.71
N PRO A 485 5.15 16.41 -5.86
CA PRO A 485 6.25 15.49 -6.11
C PRO A 485 7.60 16.22 -6.14
N PHE A 486 7.61 17.47 -6.63
CA PHE A 486 8.80 18.28 -6.71
C PHE A 486 8.50 19.76 -6.45
N ILE A 487 9.37 20.39 -5.64
CA ILE A 487 9.34 21.84 -5.38
C ILE A 487 10.75 22.41 -5.63
N PRO A 488 10.94 23.25 -6.67
CA PRO A 488 12.19 23.95 -6.91
C PRO A 488 12.67 24.66 -5.65
N PHE A 489 13.96 24.53 -5.34
CA PHE A 489 14.56 25.10 -4.12
C PHE A 489 14.22 26.57 -3.94
N GLN A 490 14.30 27.35 -5.04
CA GLN A 490 13.97 28.76 -5.08
C GLN A 490 12.52 29.09 -4.67
N PHE A 491 11.56 28.17 -4.76
CA PHE A 491 10.17 28.40 -4.34
C PHE A 491 9.88 27.98 -2.90
N ARG A 492 10.72 27.13 -2.29
CA ARG A 492 10.45 26.57 -0.96
C ARG A 492 10.28 27.66 0.09
N GLN A 493 11.13 28.68 0.06
CA GLN A 493 11.04 29.82 0.97
C GLN A 493 9.74 30.60 0.78
N TYR A 494 9.36 30.89 -0.48
CA TYR A 494 8.13 31.63 -0.81
C TYR A 494 6.87 30.87 -0.38
N LEU A 495 6.82 29.57 -0.68
CA LEU A 495 5.70 28.71 -0.27
C LEU A 495 5.62 28.62 1.26
N SER A 496 6.76 28.43 1.95
CA SER A 496 6.80 28.41 3.41
C SER A 496 6.25 29.70 4.02
N PHE A 497 6.58 30.88 3.47
CA PHE A 497 5.99 32.14 3.92
C PHE A 497 4.48 32.25 3.67
N LEU A 498 4.00 31.86 2.49
CA LEU A 498 2.58 31.91 2.15
C LEU A 498 1.74 30.95 3.00
N LEU A 499 2.25 29.74 3.25
CA LEU A 499 1.62 28.74 4.12
C LEU A 499 1.66 29.18 5.60
N GLY A 500 2.74 29.85 6.02
CA GLY A 500 2.88 30.44 7.35
C GLY A 500 2.02 31.69 7.60
N GLY A 501 1.22 32.13 6.62
CA GLY A 501 0.37 33.31 6.73
C GLY A 501 1.12 34.64 6.67
N GLY A 502 2.34 34.65 6.11
CA GLY A 502 3.11 35.86 5.84
C GLY A 502 2.75 36.48 4.49
N LEU A 503 2.49 37.79 4.46
CA LEU A 503 2.34 38.56 3.22
C LEU A 503 3.74 38.81 2.62
N TYR A 504 4.09 38.09 1.57
CA TYR A 504 5.37 38.26 0.87
C TYR A 504 5.22 39.13 -0.38
N LYS A 505 6.21 39.99 -0.67
CA LYS A 505 6.28 40.75 -1.94
C LYS A 505 6.47 39.76 -3.08
N ALA A 506 5.58 39.78 -4.08
CA ALA A 506 5.54 38.82 -5.18
C ALA A 506 6.93 38.33 -5.64
N PRO A 507 7.12 37.02 -5.89
CA PRO A 507 8.40 36.50 -6.35
C PRO A 507 8.90 37.34 -7.54
N PRO A 508 10.22 37.62 -7.60
CA PRO A 508 10.79 38.52 -8.61
C PRO A 508 10.53 37.94 -10.00
N LYS A 509 9.51 38.47 -10.72
CA LYS A 509 8.96 37.99 -12.01
C LYS A 509 9.87 36.98 -12.73
N PRO A 510 9.82 35.68 -12.42
CA PRO A 510 10.43 34.69 -13.26
C PRO A 510 9.30 34.21 -14.16
N SER A 511 9.47 34.33 -15.47
CA SER A 511 8.57 33.79 -16.48
C SER A 511 8.52 32.27 -16.33
N LEU A 512 7.73 31.76 -15.40
CA LEU A 512 7.65 30.33 -15.07
C LEU A 512 6.31 29.82 -15.56
N SER A 513 6.18 29.78 -16.88
CA SER A 513 5.08 29.03 -17.49
C SER A 513 5.22 27.53 -17.15
N LEU A 514 4.12 26.79 -17.26
CA LEU A 514 4.14 25.32 -17.31
C LEU A 514 5.27 24.78 -18.20
N GLU A 515 5.49 25.40 -19.37
CA GLU A 515 6.57 25.03 -20.30
C GLU A 515 7.97 25.30 -19.73
N THR A 516 8.16 26.34 -18.92
CA THR A 516 9.43 26.59 -18.24
C THR A 516 9.68 25.56 -17.14
N THR A 517 8.62 25.16 -16.43
CA THR A 517 8.68 24.07 -15.43
C THR A 517 8.99 22.73 -16.12
N ARG A 518 8.36 22.47 -17.28
CA ARG A 518 8.65 21.31 -18.12
C ARG A 518 10.10 21.29 -18.58
N ARG A 519 10.62 22.43 -19.07
CA ARG A 519 12.03 22.58 -19.46
C ARG A 519 12.99 22.35 -18.30
N LEU A 520 12.67 22.84 -17.09
CA LEU A 520 13.46 22.60 -15.88
C LEU A 520 13.46 21.13 -15.46
N VAL A 521 12.33 20.43 -15.59
CA VAL A 521 12.21 19.01 -15.27
C VAL A 521 12.87 18.12 -16.34
N CYS A 522 12.87 18.58 -17.59
CA CYS A 522 13.55 17.97 -18.73
C CYS A 522 14.99 18.49 -18.94
N ASP A 523 15.53 19.25 -17.98
CA ASP A 523 16.90 19.75 -18.08
C ASP A 523 17.87 18.56 -18.05
N PRO A 524 18.71 18.35 -19.07
CA PRO A 524 19.67 17.24 -19.08
C PRO A 524 20.73 17.36 -17.97
N GLU A 525 20.91 18.54 -17.36
CA GLU A 525 21.79 18.75 -16.21
C GLU A 525 21.12 18.37 -14.87
N MET A 526 19.79 18.18 -14.83
CA MET A 526 19.11 17.70 -13.63
C MET A 526 19.31 16.17 -13.49
N PRO A 527 19.95 15.70 -12.39
CA PRO A 527 20.18 14.27 -12.20
C PRO A 527 18.88 13.51 -11.95
N GLY A 528 18.69 12.41 -12.69
CA GLY A 528 17.54 11.50 -12.57
C GLY A 528 16.39 11.81 -13.54
N CYS A 529 15.57 10.80 -13.83
CA CYS A 529 14.43 10.95 -14.72
C CYS A 529 13.23 11.66 -14.04
N VAL A 530 12.20 12.04 -14.80
CA VAL A 530 10.95 12.60 -14.26
C VAL A 530 10.35 11.74 -13.13
N ARG A 531 10.44 10.41 -13.23
CA ARG A 531 10.02 9.50 -12.15
C ARG A 531 10.94 9.61 -10.92
N CYS A 532 12.26 9.71 -11.10
CA CYS A 532 13.19 9.92 -10.00
C CYS A 532 12.90 11.24 -9.27
N LEU A 533 12.60 12.31 -10.01
CA LEU A 533 12.17 13.59 -9.43
C LEU A 533 10.83 13.45 -8.69
N LYS A 534 9.85 12.71 -9.25
CA LYS A 534 8.54 12.44 -8.63
C LYS A 534 8.65 11.69 -7.30
N TYR A 535 9.56 10.72 -7.23
CA TYR A 535 9.70 9.82 -6.08
C TYR A 535 10.88 10.16 -5.15
N GLY A 536 11.58 11.28 -5.39
CA GLY A 536 12.74 11.68 -4.58
C GLY A 536 13.91 10.70 -4.62
N CYS A 537 14.04 9.93 -5.70
CA CYS A 537 15.09 8.91 -5.83
C CYS A 537 16.37 9.54 -6.43
N PRO A 538 17.56 9.44 -5.80
CA PRO A 538 18.69 10.29 -6.14
C PRO A 538 19.36 10.10 -7.51
N SER A 539 19.11 9.04 -8.27
CA SER A 539 19.94 8.76 -9.45
C SER A 539 19.47 7.54 -10.24
N CYS A 540 18.71 7.74 -11.32
CA CYS A 540 18.80 6.81 -12.44
C CYS A 540 19.84 7.34 -13.43
N PHE A 541 20.72 6.47 -13.95
CA PHE A 541 21.73 6.82 -14.97
C PHE A 541 21.15 7.06 -16.36
N LEU A 542 19.82 6.96 -16.52
CA LEU A 542 19.15 7.32 -17.75
C LEU A 542 19.08 8.85 -17.83
N THR A 543 19.83 9.43 -18.76
CA THR A 543 19.64 10.82 -19.19
C THR A 543 18.19 11.01 -19.65
N ASN A 544 17.54 12.10 -19.22
CA ASN A 544 16.17 12.45 -19.59
C ASN A 544 15.99 12.47 -21.12
N THR A 545 15.53 11.36 -21.72
CA THR A 545 14.92 11.40 -23.05
C THR A 545 13.45 11.74 -22.87
N CYS A 546 13.15 13.04 -22.72
CA CYS A 546 11.77 13.53 -22.60
C CYS A 546 10.95 13.32 -23.90
N GLU A 547 11.58 12.92 -25.00
CA GLU A 547 10.97 12.92 -26.34
C GLU A 547 9.98 11.77 -26.62
N GLU A 548 10.09 10.61 -25.94
CA GLU A 548 9.26 9.45 -26.33
C GLU A 548 7.95 9.27 -25.54
N ASN A 549 7.79 9.90 -24.37
CA ASN A 549 6.62 9.65 -23.49
C ASN A 549 5.74 10.88 -23.20
N ILE A 550 6.06 12.06 -23.76
CA ILE A 550 5.28 13.29 -23.57
C ILE A 550 4.76 13.78 -24.94
N SER A 551 3.91 12.99 -25.58
CA SER A 551 3.21 13.38 -26.82
C SER A 551 1.92 14.19 -26.57
N GLY A 552 1.68 14.63 -25.33
CA GLY A 552 0.56 15.50 -24.99
C GLY A 552 0.69 16.86 -25.67
N ASN A 553 -0.24 17.17 -26.58
CA ASN A 553 -0.26 18.43 -27.30
C ASN A 553 -0.67 19.56 -26.33
N PRO A 554 0.10 20.65 -26.15
CA PRO A 554 -0.28 21.76 -25.27
C PRO A 554 -1.65 22.38 -25.59
N LYS A 555 -2.19 22.15 -26.80
CA LYS A 555 -3.57 22.49 -27.20
C LYS A 555 -4.65 21.90 -26.27
N ASP A 556 -4.38 20.76 -25.63
CA ASP A 556 -5.34 20.09 -24.76
C ASP A 556 -5.59 20.83 -23.45
N ILE A 557 -4.71 21.74 -23.02
CA ILE A 557 -4.93 22.52 -21.79
C ILE A 557 -5.99 23.59 -22.01
N GLY A 558 -6.00 24.25 -23.17
CA GLY A 558 -7.01 25.26 -23.51
C GLY A 558 -8.42 24.67 -23.68
N SER A 559 -8.51 23.45 -24.22
CA SER A 559 -9.78 22.72 -24.39
C SER A 559 -10.33 22.12 -23.09
N LEU A 560 -9.56 22.11 -22.00
CA LEU A 560 -10.00 21.69 -20.66
C LEU A 560 -10.71 22.80 -19.87
N PHE A 561 -10.71 24.05 -20.35
CA PHE A 561 -11.34 25.19 -19.68
C PHE A 561 -12.46 25.91 -20.50
N PRO A 562 -13.33 25.22 -21.26
CA PRO A 562 -14.31 25.89 -22.12
C PRO A 562 -15.35 26.69 -21.31
N ASP A 563 -15.66 26.25 -20.08
CA ASP A 563 -16.61 26.91 -19.18
C ASP A 563 -16.04 28.12 -18.42
N PHE A 564 -14.75 28.45 -18.60
CA PHE A 564 -14.08 29.57 -17.93
C PHE A 564 -13.90 30.81 -18.82
N ALA A 565 -14.45 30.80 -20.04
CA ALA A 565 -14.37 31.93 -20.97
C ALA A 565 -15.00 33.21 -20.39
N ASP A 566 -16.01 33.07 -19.52
CA ASP A 566 -16.67 34.17 -18.82
C ASP A 566 -16.44 34.08 -17.30
N PRO A 567 -15.43 34.77 -16.72
CA PRO A 567 -15.25 34.80 -15.28
C PRO A 567 -16.50 35.38 -14.60
N PRO A 568 -16.91 34.88 -13.42
CA PRO A 568 -18.10 35.38 -12.73
C PRO A 568 -17.97 36.90 -12.51
N SER A 569 -19.07 37.64 -12.66
CA SER A 569 -19.10 39.11 -12.55
C SER A 569 -18.58 39.67 -11.22
N ALA A 570 -18.48 38.83 -10.19
CA ALA A 570 -17.90 39.13 -8.88
C ALA A 570 -16.38 38.86 -8.76
N ALA A 571 -15.71 38.42 -9.82
CA ALA A 571 -14.27 38.21 -9.83
C ALA A 571 -13.53 39.57 -9.72
N PRO A 572 -12.48 39.70 -8.87
CA PRO A 572 -11.68 40.92 -8.81
C PRO A 572 -11.09 41.26 -10.19
N ALA A 573 -10.88 42.55 -10.48
CA ALA A 573 -10.35 43.02 -11.77
C ALA A 573 -9.03 42.34 -12.18
N GLU A 574 -8.20 41.98 -11.20
CA GLU A 574 -6.98 41.19 -11.40
C GLU A 574 -7.28 39.77 -11.92
N VAL A 575 -8.37 39.13 -11.49
CA VAL A 575 -8.81 37.81 -11.98
C VAL A 575 -9.45 37.93 -13.37
N THR A 576 -10.23 38.98 -13.61
CA THR A 576 -10.83 39.25 -14.94
C THR A 576 -9.76 39.52 -16.00
N GLN A 577 -8.69 40.26 -15.64
CA GLN A 577 -7.50 40.43 -16.48
C GLN A 577 -6.78 39.11 -16.78
N TRP A 578 -6.93 38.10 -15.92
CA TRP A 578 -6.39 36.77 -16.17
C TRP A 578 -7.31 35.86 -16.98
N GLY A 579 -8.64 36.01 -16.88
CA GLY A 579 -9.56 35.40 -17.86
C GLY A 579 -9.22 35.90 -19.27
N VAL A 580 -8.97 37.21 -19.40
CA VAL A 580 -8.45 37.83 -20.62
C VAL A 580 -7.03 37.35 -20.96
N TRP A 581 -6.15 37.09 -20.00
CA TRP A 581 -4.80 36.56 -20.24
C TRP A 581 -4.79 35.08 -20.64
N LEU A 582 -5.66 34.25 -20.07
CA LEU A 582 -5.84 32.84 -20.42
C LEU A 582 -6.47 32.73 -21.81
N GLU A 583 -7.47 33.56 -22.12
CA GLU A 583 -8.05 33.70 -23.45
C GLU A 583 -7.01 34.25 -24.44
N ALA A 584 -6.20 35.25 -24.07
CA ALA A 584 -5.11 35.75 -24.89
C ALA A 584 -4.01 34.69 -25.08
N LYS A 585 -3.73 33.83 -24.09
CA LYS A 585 -2.83 32.69 -24.25
C LYS A 585 -3.41 31.64 -25.19
N ARG A 586 -4.72 31.40 -25.16
CA ARG A 586 -5.42 30.52 -26.12
C ARG A 586 -5.27 31.07 -27.53
N LEU A 587 -5.57 32.36 -27.71
CA LEU A 587 -5.47 33.05 -29.00
C LEU A 587 -4.03 33.14 -29.53
N LEU A 588 -3.03 33.36 -28.66
CA LEU A 588 -1.61 33.36 -29.06
C LEU A 588 -1.12 31.96 -29.47
N ALA A 589 -1.61 30.90 -28.83
CA ALA A 589 -1.31 29.53 -29.24
C ALA A 589 -1.97 29.18 -30.59
N GLU A 590 -3.17 29.70 -30.86
CA GLU A 590 -3.83 29.60 -32.17
C GLU A 590 -3.09 30.40 -33.27
N GLU A 591 -2.45 31.52 -32.90
CA GLU A 591 -1.71 32.40 -33.82
C GLU A 591 -0.32 31.83 -34.20
N GLU A 592 0.42 31.25 -33.26
CA GLU A 592 1.69 30.55 -33.54
C GLU A 592 1.50 29.33 -34.47
N ASP A 593 0.35 28.64 -34.37
CA ASP A 593 -0.01 27.54 -35.29
C ASP A 593 -0.29 28.03 -36.72
N LEU A 594 -0.99 29.16 -36.86
CA LEU A 594 -1.23 29.76 -38.18
C LEU A 594 0.08 30.20 -38.83
N GLU A 595 1.05 30.66 -38.03
CA GLU A 595 2.40 30.97 -38.51
C GLU A 595 3.19 29.71 -38.88
N GLU A 596 3.11 28.63 -38.10
CA GLU A 596 3.80 27.36 -38.39
C GLU A 596 3.18 26.62 -39.60
N GLU A 597 1.86 26.65 -39.75
CA GLU A 597 1.15 26.08 -40.89
C GLU A 597 1.37 26.93 -42.17
N ALA A 598 1.40 28.26 -42.04
CA ALA A 598 1.79 29.16 -43.14
C ALA A 598 3.27 29.02 -43.53
N ALA A 599 4.15 28.65 -42.60
CA ALA A 599 5.55 28.33 -42.89
C ALA A 599 5.70 26.98 -43.61
N LYS A 600 4.89 25.97 -43.24
CA LYS A 600 4.84 24.66 -43.92
C LYS A 600 4.26 24.73 -45.34
N LEU A 601 3.34 25.66 -45.60
CA LEU A 601 2.76 25.90 -46.94
C LEU A 601 3.64 26.77 -47.86
N LYS A 602 4.75 27.32 -47.34
CA LYS A 602 5.73 28.13 -48.10
C LYS A 602 7.00 27.35 -48.47
N LEU A 603 7.08 26.07 -48.12
CA LEU A 603 8.06 25.08 -48.59
C LEU A 603 7.38 24.18 -49.63
#